data_AF-J3K5H3-F1
#
_entry.id   AF-J3K5H3-F1
#
_cell.length_a   1.000
_cell.length_b   1.000
_cell.length_c   1.000
_cell.angle_alpha   90.00
_cell.angle_beta   90.00
_cell.angle_gamma   90.00
#
_symmetry.space_group_name_H-M   'P 1'
#
loop_
_entity.id
_entity.type
_entity.pdbx_description
1 polymer ?
#
loop_
_entity_poly.entity_id
_entity_poly.type
_entity_poly.pdbx_seq_one_letter_code
_entity_poly.pdbx_strand_id
1 'polypeptide(L)'
;MASLHTLDINREAEDNKQLKQIYKKETNYPDAEVDAGVGEEKWISPNPFLVIGPFKYTTAIVIKGNGGIVSILKGNECVKSYPDQDLVKEAIMVFLEPGFYCWIMKGSQVKFIKQPE
;
A
#
# COMPACT_ATOMS: atom_id res chain seq x y z
N MET A 1 -7.58 -7.72 -18.47
CA MET A 1 -7.70 -7.30 -17.06
C MET A 1 -6.29 -7.02 -16.58
N ALA A 2 -6.01 -5.82 -16.07
CA ALA A 2 -4.69 -5.52 -15.53
C ALA A 2 -4.49 -6.38 -14.27
N SER A 3 -3.49 -7.26 -14.27
CA SER A 3 -3.16 -8.03 -13.08
C SER A 3 -2.42 -7.11 -12.12
N LEU A 4 -3.00 -6.84 -10.95
CA LEU A 4 -2.28 -6.15 -9.87
C LEU A 4 -1.17 -7.07 -9.37
N HIS A 5 0.04 -6.52 -9.20
CA HIS A 5 1.14 -7.24 -8.58
C HIS A 5 1.05 -7.10 -7.05
N THR A 6 1.07 -8.23 -6.34
CA THR A 6 0.90 -8.30 -4.89
C THR A 6 1.88 -9.28 -4.27
N LEU A 7 2.35 -8.99 -3.06
CA LEU A 7 3.22 -9.87 -2.26
C LEU A 7 2.73 -9.97 -0.82
N ASP A 8 2.72 -11.17 -0.27
CA ASP A 8 2.47 -11.40 1.16
C ASP A 8 3.74 -11.06 1.95
N ILE A 9 3.61 -10.21 2.97
CA ILE A 9 4.73 -9.63 3.74
C ILE A 9 4.51 -9.72 5.25
N ASN A 10 3.81 -10.77 5.69
CA ASN A 10 3.31 -10.92 7.06
C ASN A 10 4.40 -10.73 8.14
N ARG A 11 5.64 -11.17 7.89
CA ARG A 11 6.73 -11.09 8.88
C ARG A 11 7.48 -9.76 8.78
N GLU A 12 7.44 -9.14 7.62
CA GLU A 12 8.23 -7.98 7.22
C GLU A 12 7.44 -6.66 7.35
N ALA A 13 6.11 -6.73 7.49
CA ALA A 13 5.19 -5.59 7.51
C ALA A 13 5.51 -4.50 8.56
N GLU A 14 6.11 -4.90 9.68
CA GLU A 14 6.50 -3.97 10.74
C GLU A 14 7.89 -3.35 10.50
N ASP A 15 8.78 -4.01 9.74
CA ASP A 15 10.15 -3.57 9.49
C ASP A 15 10.25 -2.74 8.21
N ASN A 16 10.30 -1.42 8.36
CA ASN A 16 10.42 -0.50 7.24
C ASN A 16 11.68 -0.70 6.40
N LYS A 17 12.79 -1.21 6.96
CA LYS A 17 14.00 -1.51 6.17
C LYS A 17 13.76 -2.72 5.27
N GLN A 18 13.10 -3.76 5.78
CA GLN A 18 12.75 -4.93 4.97
C GLN A 18 11.72 -4.57 3.89
N LEU A 19 10.71 -3.78 4.23
CA LEU A 19 9.74 -3.26 3.26
C LEU A 19 10.41 -2.49 2.13
N LYS A 20 11.36 -1.60 2.45
CA LYS A 20 12.18 -0.92 1.45
C LYS A 20 12.94 -1.92 0.60
N GLN A 21 13.63 -2.90 1.19
CA GLN A 21 14.41 -3.88 0.44
C GLN A 21 13.57 -4.72 -0.52
N ILE A 22 12.39 -5.18 -0.08
CA ILE A 22 11.43 -5.90 -0.94
C ILE A 22 11.04 -5.01 -2.12
N TYR A 23 10.60 -3.78 -1.84
CA TYR A 23 10.21 -2.84 -2.87
C TYR A 23 11.33 -2.54 -3.87
N LYS A 24 12.56 -2.29 -3.39
CA LYS A 24 13.75 -2.03 -4.21
C LYS A 24 14.05 -3.20 -5.14
N LYS A 25 13.93 -4.44 -4.63
CA LYS A 25 14.14 -5.66 -5.41
C LYS A 25 13.08 -5.82 -6.51
N GLU A 26 11.82 -5.53 -6.21
CA GLU A 26 10.70 -5.71 -7.15
C GLU A 26 10.63 -4.60 -8.22
N THR A 27 11.03 -3.38 -7.88
CA THR A 27 10.92 -2.21 -8.78
C THR A 27 12.25 -1.76 -9.39
N ASN A 28 13.37 -2.35 -8.97
CA ASN A 28 14.73 -1.93 -9.32
C ASN A 28 15.03 -0.44 -9.06
N TYR A 29 14.43 0.12 -7.99
CA TYR A 29 14.57 1.54 -7.65
C TYR A 29 15.30 1.72 -6.31
N PRO A 30 16.59 2.12 -6.29
CA PRO A 30 17.42 2.07 -5.09
C PRO A 30 17.10 3.13 -4.03
N ASP A 31 16.44 4.24 -4.39
CA ASP A 31 16.23 5.39 -3.50
C ASP A 31 14.84 5.40 -2.85
N ALA A 32 14.18 4.24 -2.80
CA ALA A 32 12.83 4.12 -2.26
C ALA A 32 12.73 4.52 -0.78
N GLU A 33 11.68 5.27 -0.45
CA GLU A 33 11.35 5.71 0.89
C GLU A 33 9.98 5.18 1.32
N VAL A 34 9.86 4.88 2.62
CA VAL A 34 8.58 4.45 3.21
C VAL A 34 7.97 5.71 3.81
N ASP A 35 6.87 6.15 3.21
CA ASP A 35 6.04 7.20 3.76
C ASP A 35 5.01 6.57 4.70
N ALA A 36 5.32 6.69 5.98
CA ALA A 36 4.52 6.22 7.11
C ALA A 36 3.86 7.41 7.83
N GLY A 37 3.42 8.45 7.10
CA GLY A 37 2.88 9.66 7.74
C GLY A 37 3.90 10.33 8.67
N VAL A 38 3.42 11.22 9.57
CA VAL A 38 4.30 11.98 10.47
C VAL A 38 4.98 11.03 11.48
N GLY A 39 6.23 10.68 11.16
CA GLY A 39 7.10 9.78 11.94
C GLY A 39 7.30 8.45 11.22
N GLU A 40 8.56 8.15 10.86
CA GLU A 40 9.02 7.06 9.97
C GLU A 40 8.69 5.62 10.40
N GLU A 41 7.73 5.40 11.31
CA GLU A 41 7.38 4.08 11.85
C GLU A 41 5.87 3.87 12.05
N LYS A 42 5.01 4.86 11.73
CA LYS A 42 3.59 4.78 12.07
C LYS A 42 2.71 4.30 10.91
N TRP A 43 1.87 3.32 11.19
CA TRP A 43 0.78 2.96 10.30
C TRP A 43 -0.21 4.11 10.16
N ILE A 44 -0.61 4.42 8.93
CA ILE A 44 -1.67 5.38 8.65
C ILE A 44 -3.01 4.64 8.79
N SER A 45 -3.89 5.14 9.66
CA SER A 45 -5.25 4.62 9.81
C SER A 45 -6.24 5.79 9.64
N PRO A 46 -6.73 6.04 8.41
CA PRO A 46 -7.58 7.19 8.16
C PRO A 46 -8.98 7.01 8.74
N ASN A 47 -9.56 8.10 9.22
CA ASN A 47 -10.93 8.17 9.70
C ASN A 47 -11.63 9.43 9.13
N PRO A 48 -12.70 9.33 8.32
CA PRO A 48 -13.37 8.10 7.87
C PRO A 48 -12.83 7.53 6.55
N PHE A 49 -12.22 8.34 5.69
CA PHE A 49 -11.68 7.92 4.39
C PHE A 49 -10.43 8.71 4.01
N LEU A 50 -9.58 8.13 3.16
CA LEU A 50 -8.42 8.78 2.55
C LEU A 50 -8.26 8.28 1.11
N VAL A 51 -7.95 9.19 0.19
CA VAL A 51 -7.65 8.88 -1.20
C VAL A 51 -6.21 9.29 -1.48
N ILE A 52 -5.41 8.40 -2.03
CA ILE A 52 -3.99 8.65 -2.33
C ILE A 52 -3.62 8.16 -3.74
N GLY A 53 -2.78 8.95 -4.41
CA GLY A 53 -2.43 8.79 -5.83
C GLY A 53 -3.34 9.63 -6.74
N PRO A 54 -3.30 9.41 -8.08
CA PRO A 54 -2.38 8.50 -8.77
C PRO A 54 -0.94 9.01 -8.74
N PHE A 55 0.00 8.07 -8.72
CA PHE A 55 1.43 8.39 -8.66
C PHE A 55 2.05 8.41 -10.06
N LYS A 56 3.12 9.20 -10.21
CA LYS A 56 3.93 9.24 -11.45
C LYS A 56 4.75 7.96 -11.66
N TYR A 57 5.17 7.35 -10.56
CA TYR A 57 5.97 6.14 -10.54
C TYR A 57 5.22 5.00 -9.87
N THR A 58 5.68 3.77 -10.09
CA THR A 58 5.20 2.63 -9.30
C THR A 58 5.36 2.95 -7.81
N THR A 59 4.35 2.65 -7.01
CA THR A 59 4.32 2.90 -5.57
C THR A 59 3.74 1.66 -4.91
N ALA A 60 4.32 1.19 -3.81
CA ALA A 60 3.72 0.08 -3.07
C ALA A 60 2.87 0.59 -1.90
N ILE A 61 1.76 -0.10 -1.66
CA ILE A 61 0.94 0.06 -0.47
C ILE A 61 1.00 -1.22 0.32
N VAL A 62 1.47 -1.13 1.54
CA VAL A 62 1.34 -2.21 2.51
C VAL A 62 0.01 -2.04 3.23
N ILE A 63 -0.83 -3.07 3.19
CA ILE A 63 -2.16 -3.08 3.80
C ILE A 63 -2.15 -4.10 4.93
N LYS A 64 -2.61 -3.68 6.11
CA LYS A 64 -2.85 -4.55 7.27
C LYS A 64 -4.30 -4.37 7.73
N GLY A 65 -5.03 -5.48 7.80
CA GLY A 65 -6.43 -5.51 8.24
C GLY A 65 -6.57 -5.03 9.69
N ASN A 66 -7.48 -4.08 9.91
CA ASN A 66 -7.87 -3.58 11.23
C ASN A 66 -9.24 -2.87 11.20
N GLY A 67 -10.23 -3.46 10.53
CA GLY A 67 -11.63 -3.03 10.58
C GLY A 67 -12.15 -2.22 9.40
N GLY A 68 -11.49 -2.21 8.24
CA GLY A 68 -12.14 -1.71 7.02
C GLY A 68 -11.52 -2.12 5.70
N ILE A 69 -11.52 -1.21 4.72
CA ILE A 69 -11.43 -1.59 3.30
C ILE A 69 -10.43 -0.71 2.57
N VAL A 70 -9.50 -1.34 1.86
CA VAL A 70 -8.66 -0.67 0.86
C VAL A 70 -9.12 -1.10 -0.54
N SER A 71 -9.43 -0.13 -1.40
CA SER A 71 -9.77 -0.37 -2.80
C SER A 71 -8.74 0.27 -3.72
N ILE A 72 -8.39 -0.43 -4.79
CA ILE A 72 -7.45 0.01 -5.82
C ILE A 72 -8.25 0.34 -7.08
N LEU A 73 -8.02 1.53 -7.61
CA LEU A 73 -8.79 2.09 -8.71
C LEU A 73 -7.87 2.55 -9.84
N LYS A 74 -8.41 2.52 -11.07
CA LYS A 74 -7.79 3.09 -12.27
C LYS A 74 -8.85 3.86 -13.05
N GLY A 75 -8.70 5.18 -13.18
CA GLY A 75 -9.79 6.02 -13.67
C GLY A 75 -11.02 5.93 -12.77
N ASN A 76 -12.17 5.49 -13.29
CA ASN A 76 -13.40 5.30 -12.50
C ASN A 76 -13.70 3.82 -12.18
N GLU A 77 -12.78 2.90 -12.51
CA GLU A 77 -12.96 1.46 -12.32
C GLU A 77 -12.31 1.01 -11.01
N CYS A 78 -13.05 0.26 -10.19
CA CYS A 78 -12.48 -0.47 -9.05
C CYS A 78 -11.88 -1.78 -9.55
N VAL A 79 -10.55 -1.89 -9.46
CA VAL A 79 -9.79 -3.04 -9.96
C VAL A 79 -9.76 -4.16 -8.92
N LYS A 80 -9.60 -3.80 -7.64
CA LYS A 80 -9.55 -4.76 -6.53
C LYS A 80 -9.91 -4.07 -5.22
N SER A 81 -10.62 -4.79 -4.35
CA SER A 81 -10.85 -4.39 -2.96
C SER A 81 -10.29 -5.45 -2.01
N TYR A 82 -9.76 -4.99 -0.90
CA TYR A 82 -9.24 -5.79 0.21
C TYR A 82 -10.07 -5.46 1.46
N PRO A 83 -11.16 -6.20 1.71
CA PRO A 83 -11.94 -6.05 2.93
C PRO A 83 -11.24 -6.72 4.12
N ASP A 84 -11.47 -6.18 5.31
CA ASP A 84 -10.82 -6.60 6.55
C ASP A 84 -10.86 -8.11 6.84
N GLN A 85 -11.97 -8.77 6.52
CA GLN A 85 -12.18 -10.21 6.77
C GLN A 85 -11.16 -11.09 6.04
N ASP A 86 -10.60 -10.59 4.94
CA ASP A 86 -9.59 -11.30 4.14
C ASP A 86 -8.16 -11.02 4.65
N LEU A 87 -7.98 -10.10 5.61
CA LEU A 87 -6.68 -9.60 6.07
C LEU A 87 -6.44 -9.79 7.59
N VAL A 88 -7.32 -10.52 8.29
CA VAL A 88 -7.33 -10.62 9.77
C VAL A 88 -6.02 -11.16 10.38
N LYS A 89 -5.09 -11.70 9.57
CA LYS A 89 -3.73 -12.08 10.01
C LYS A 89 -2.63 -11.80 8.99
N GLU A 90 -2.96 -11.11 7.90
CA GLU A 90 -2.11 -11.04 6.72
C GLU A 90 -1.91 -9.58 6.31
N ALA A 91 -0.64 -9.21 6.11
CA ALA A 91 -0.22 -7.95 5.54
C ALA A 91 0.22 -8.20 4.09
N ILE A 92 -0.38 -7.44 3.18
CA ILE A 92 -0.14 -7.57 1.74
C ILE A 92 0.50 -6.28 1.24
N MET A 93 1.56 -6.40 0.46
CA MET A 93 2.13 -5.32 -0.33
C MET A 93 1.51 -5.33 -1.72
N VAL A 94 0.85 -4.25 -2.10
CA VAL A 94 0.24 -4.06 -3.42
C VAL A 94 1.05 -3.03 -4.19
N PHE A 95 1.55 -3.40 -5.37
CA PHE A 95 2.28 -2.49 -6.25
C PHE A 95 1.31 -1.77 -7.18
N LEU A 96 1.20 -0.46 -7.00
CA LEU A 96 0.41 0.43 -7.83
C LEU A 96 1.28 0.93 -8.98
N GLU A 97 0.98 0.51 -10.20
CA GLU A 97 1.57 1.10 -11.40
C GLU A 97 1.13 2.57 -11.58
N PRO A 98 1.85 3.36 -12.40
CA PRO A 98 1.44 4.73 -12.72
C PRO A 98 -0.01 4.81 -13.21
N GLY A 99 -0.75 5.80 -12.69
CA GLY A 99 -2.17 6.00 -12.99
C GLY A 99 -3.16 5.20 -12.13
N PHE A 100 -2.69 4.28 -11.28
CA PHE A 100 -3.51 3.68 -10.24
C PHE A 100 -3.53 4.56 -8.99
N TYR A 101 -4.63 4.53 -8.25
CA TYR A 101 -4.79 5.20 -6.96
C TYR A 101 -5.55 4.29 -5.98
N CYS A 102 -5.51 4.62 -4.69
CA CYS A 102 -6.17 3.85 -3.66
C CYS A 102 -7.19 4.67 -2.87
N TRP A 103 -8.25 4.00 -2.45
CA TRP A 103 -9.23 4.46 -1.47
C TRP A 103 -9.08 3.63 -0.21
N ILE A 104 -8.86 4.29 0.91
CA ILE A 104 -8.71 3.65 2.22
C ILE A 104 -9.87 4.13 3.08
N MET A 105 -10.75 3.19 3.44
CA MET A 105 -11.97 3.47 4.19
C MET A 105 -11.89 2.76 5.53
N LYS A 106 -12.04 3.53 6.61
CA LYS A 106 -12.17 3.11 8.03
C LYS A 106 -11.17 2.06 8.52
N GLY A 107 -10.38 2.36 9.54
CA GLY A 107 -9.73 1.32 10.37
C GLY A 107 -8.53 0.59 9.74
N SER A 108 -8.53 0.34 8.43
CA SER A 108 -7.38 -0.23 7.71
C SER A 108 -6.11 0.53 8.00
N GLN A 109 -5.04 -0.22 8.27
CA GLN A 109 -3.71 0.32 8.48
C GLN A 109 -2.93 0.20 7.19
N VAL A 110 -2.33 1.29 6.75
CA VAL A 110 -1.48 1.29 5.56
C VAL A 110 -0.12 1.94 5.80
N LYS A 111 0.88 1.48 5.04
CA LYS A 111 2.14 2.20 4.81
C LYS A 111 2.32 2.36 3.30
N PHE A 112 2.93 3.47 2.89
CA PHE A 112 3.25 3.70 1.48
C PHE A 112 4.75 3.58 1.27
N ILE A 113 5.16 3.06 0.12
CA ILE A 113 6.56 3.02 -0.30
C ILE A 113 6.63 3.67 -1.67
N LYS A 114 7.26 4.84 -1.74
CA LYS A 114 7.29 5.67 -2.94
C LYS A 114 8.72 6.05 -3.30
N GLN A 115 8.89 6.43 -4.55
CA GLN A 115 10.10 7.09 -5.02
C GLN A 115 10.05 8.56 -4.57
N PRO A 116 11.17 9.17 -4.13
CA PRO A 116 11.24 10.61 -3.89
C PRO A 116 10.93 11.36 -5.20
N GLU A 117 10.27 12.51 -5.07
CA GLU A 117 9.93 13.39 -6.21
C GLU A 117 11.12 14.21 -6.71
#